data_AF-A0A2W1I231-F1
#
_entry.id   AF-A0A2W1I231-F1
#
_cell.length_a   1.000
_cell.length_b   1.000
_cell.length_c   1.000
_cell.angle_alpha   90.00
_cell.angle_beta   90.00
_cell.angle_gamma   90.00
#
_symmetry.space_group_name_H-M   'P 1'
#
loop_
_entity.id
_entity.type
_entity.pdbx_description
1 polymer ?
#
loop_
_entity_poly.entity_id
_entity_poly.type
_entity_poly.pdbx_seq_one_letter_code
_entity_poly.pdbx_strand_id
1 'polypeptide(L)'
;MAEHLDSTSLANNQWVSTGAMNDTISMEPGPSAYGLLQERPWLLLVIPVAIQIIKMVYRAHIHTLRHIPGPWISSATSLWIRWQRWHGRLSFEADKLMTKYGSIVRIGPNLIILNDSEAVEKIFGRKDLDTSPTSIRALRVGGHDWTVTYPQHPIARQRRHPVMIATTTKSPKHRHDIFVTNTEAMVRDLARSDGSKSEDIVDTSASAP
;
A
#
# COMPACT_ATOMS: atom_id res chain seq x y z
N MET A 1 -4.94 -67.60 90.03
CA MET A 1 -3.46 -67.60 90.01
C MET A 1 -3.09 -67.67 88.54
N ALA A 2 -2.89 -66.52 87.90
CA ALA A 2 -1.58 -65.94 87.59
C ALA A 2 -0.85 -66.85 86.59
N GLU A 3 -0.86 -66.51 85.31
CA GLU A 3 0.26 -65.89 84.55
C GLU A 3 -0.14 -66.02 83.05
N HIS A 4 0.33 -65.28 82.04
CA HIS A 4 1.29 -64.21 81.86
C HIS A 4 0.92 -63.70 80.44
N LEU A 5 0.62 -62.41 80.27
CA LEU A 5 0.44 -61.85 78.93
C LEU A 5 1.82 -61.78 78.28
N ASP A 6 2.04 -62.58 77.23
CA ASP A 6 3.27 -62.54 76.46
C ASP A 6 3.11 -61.68 75.21
N SER A 7 4.18 -60.95 74.97
CA SER A 7 4.35 -59.68 74.27
C SER A 7 4.45 -59.80 72.74
N THR A 8 3.69 -60.70 72.13
CA THR A 8 3.87 -61.08 70.72
C THR A 8 2.91 -60.42 69.71
N SER A 9 2.40 -59.21 69.98
CA SER A 9 1.51 -58.49 69.04
C SER A 9 2.08 -57.21 68.42
N LEU A 10 3.36 -56.87 68.62
CA LEU A 10 3.94 -55.60 68.16
C LEU A 10 5.18 -55.73 67.24
N ALA A 11 5.17 -56.68 66.30
CA ALA A 11 6.26 -56.77 65.32
C ALA A 11 5.82 -57.12 63.88
N ASN A 12 4.59 -56.77 63.49
CA ASN A 12 4.13 -56.96 62.10
C ASN A 12 3.94 -55.65 61.34
N ASN A 13 4.82 -54.67 61.60
CA ASN A 13 4.98 -53.46 60.80
C ASN A 13 6.38 -53.44 60.19
N GLN A 14 6.69 -54.45 59.39
CA GLN A 14 7.82 -54.41 58.47
C GLN A 14 7.23 -54.40 57.07
N TRP A 15 6.95 -53.19 56.59
CA TRP A 15 6.59 -52.97 55.20
C TRP A 15 7.74 -53.50 54.35
N VAL A 16 7.46 -54.63 53.70
CA VAL A 16 8.26 -55.20 52.62
C VAL A 16 8.57 -54.05 51.66
N SER A 17 9.85 -53.73 51.51
CA SER A 17 10.33 -52.85 50.45
C SER A 17 10.15 -53.56 49.11
N THR A 18 8.90 -53.59 48.64
CA THR A 18 8.60 -53.84 47.24
C THR A 18 9.30 -52.75 46.46
N GLY A 19 10.25 -53.16 45.61
CA GLY A 19 10.82 -52.33 44.58
C GLY A 19 9.70 -51.83 43.68
N ALA A 20 9.10 -50.71 44.05
CA ALA A 20 8.36 -49.88 43.13
C ALA A 20 9.41 -49.30 42.18
N MET A 21 9.51 -49.92 41.01
CA MET A 21 10.08 -49.32 39.82
C MET A 21 9.65 -47.85 39.79
N ASN A 22 10.60 -46.96 40.05
CA ASN A 22 10.52 -45.57 39.62
C ASN A 22 10.62 -45.58 38.09
N ASP A 23 9.59 -46.11 37.42
CA ASP A 23 9.31 -45.78 36.05
C ASP A 23 8.77 -44.36 36.09
N THR A 24 9.69 -43.40 36.19
CA THR A 24 9.44 -42.09 35.64
C THR A 24 8.99 -42.34 34.23
N ILE A 25 7.70 -42.19 33.95
CA ILE A 25 7.18 -42.08 32.60
C ILE A 25 7.92 -40.88 32.04
N SER A 26 9.01 -41.17 31.33
CA SER A 26 9.72 -40.23 30.48
C SER A 26 8.70 -39.81 29.45
N MET A 27 7.95 -38.77 29.79
CA MET A 27 7.07 -38.09 28.87
C MET A 27 8.04 -37.42 27.89
N GLU A 28 8.45 -38.18 26.88
CA GLU A 28 9.17 -37.71 25.70
C GLU A 28 8.55 -36.36 25.37
N PRO A 29 9.32 -35.26 25.40
CA PRO A 29 8.77 -33.95 25.07
C PRO A 29 8.32 -34.05 23.62
N GLY A 30 7.00 -34.24 23.44
CA GLY A 30 6.38 -34.25 22.12
C GLY A 30 6.92 -33.05 21.34
N PRO A 31 7.24 -33.22 20.04
CA PRO A 31 8.12 -32.32 19.32
C PRO A 31 7.69 -30.89 19.60
N SER A 32 8.53 -30.16 20.33
CA SER A 32 8.22 -28.79 20.71
C SER A 32 7.86 -28.03 19.44
N ALA A 33 6.90 -27.10 19.50
CA ALA A 33 6.50 -26.34 18.31
C ALA A 33 7.70 -25.68 17.60
N TYR A 34 8.77 -25.41 18.35
CA TYR A 34 10.06 -24.94 17.87
C TYR A 34 10.84 -26.00 17.06
N GLY A 35 10.80 -27.28 17.44
CA GLY A 35 11.41 -28.38 16.70
C GLY A 35 10.79 -28.59 15.32
N LEU A 36 9.45 -28.55 15.21
CA LEU A 36 8.77 -28.69 13.91
C LEU A 36 9.11 -27.55 12.92
N LEU A 37 9.41 -26.35 13.43
CA LEU A 37 9.86 -25.22 12.61
C LEU A 37 11.33 -25.36 12.18
N GLN A 38 12.16 -26.04 12.98
CA GLN A 38 13.57 -26.31 12.68
C GLN A 38 13.74 -27.43 11.63
N GLU A 39 12.90 -28.46 11.66
CA GLU A 39 12.93 -29.57 10.68
C GLU A 39 12.40 -29.16 9.29
N ARG A 40 11.57 -28.11 9.21
CA ARG A 40 10.90 -27.68 7.97
C ARG A 40 10.84 -26.16 7.84
N PRO A 41 11.99 -25.49 7.65
CA PRO A 41 12.05 -24.03 7.52
C PRO A 41 11.26 -23.50 6.30
N TRP A 42 11.03 -24.35 5.30
CA TRP A 42 10.21 -24.02 4.14
C TRP A 42 8.74 -23.74 4.48
N LEU A 43 8.20 -24.27 5.60
CA LEU A 43 6.84 -23.98 6.03
C LEU A 43 6.66 -22.51 6.41
N LEU A 44 7.69 -21.85 6.95
CA LEU A 44 7.68 -20.41 7.25
C LEU A 44 7.56 -19.55 5.98
N LEU A 45 7.97 -20.07 4.82
CA LEU A 45 7.81 -19.40 3.52
C LEU A 45 6.52 -19.80 2.81
N VAL A 46 6.07 -21.06 2.93
CA VAL A 46 4.88 -21.56 2.23
C VAL A 46 3.59 -21.00 2.83
N ILE A 47 3.49 -20.89 4.16
CA ILE A 47 2.30 -20.36 4.85
C ILE A 47 1.96 -18.91 4.40
N PRO A 48 2.88 -17.93 4.43
CA PRO A 48 2.56 -16.58 3.97
C PRO A 48 2.23 -16.53 2.48
N VAL A 49 2.89 -17.35 1.65
CA VAL A 49 2.59 -17.44 0.22
C VAL A 49 1.17 -17.98 -0.02
N ALA A 50 0.77 -19.04 0.67
CA ALA A 50 -0.57 -19.60 0.59
C ALA A 50 -1.63 -18.58 1.03
N ILE A 51 -1.39 -17.84 2.11
CA ILE A 51 -2.29 -16.77 2.57
C ILE A 51 -2.43 -15.66 1.51
N GLN A 52 -1.35 -15.28 0.85
CA GLN A 52 -1.40 -14.28 -0.23
C GLN A 52 -2.20 -14.79 -1.43
N ILE A 53 -2.01 -16.06 -1.83
CA ILE A 53 -2.77 -16.69 -2.92
C ILE A 53 -4.27 -16.75 -2.57
N ILE A 54 -4.62 -17.15 -1.35
CA ILE A 54 -6.02 -17.20 -0.91
C ILE A 54 -6.66 -15.79 -0.95
N LYS A 55 -5.96 -14.76 -0.46
CA LYS A 55 -6.42 -13.37 -0.54
C LYS A 55 -6.58 -12.89 -1.98
N MET A 56 -5.66 -13.29 -2.86
CA MET A 56 -5.65 -12.95 -4.27
C MET A 56 -6.86 -13.56 -4.99
N VAL A 57 -7.14 -14.85 -4.75
CA VAL A 57 -8.31 -15.56 -5.27
C VAL A 57 -9.62 -14.98 -4.71
N TYR A 58 -9.68 -14.68 -3.41
CA TYR A 58 -10.84 -14.04 -2.79
C TYR A 58 -11.15 -12.67 -3.42
N ARG A 59 -10.13 -11.84 -3.66
CA ARG A 59 -10.26 -10.52 -4.30
C ARG A 59 -10.62 -10.60 -5.78
N ALA A 60 -10.22 -11.67 -6.46
CA ALA A 60 -10.59 -11.91 -7.85
C ALA A 60 -12.06 -12.38 -7.97
N HIS A 61 -12.50 -13.29 -7.11
CA HIS A 61 -13.76 -14.04 -7.29
C HIS A 61 -14.95 -13.61 -6.42
N ILE A 62 -14.72 -13.12 -5.20
CA ILE A 62 -15.79 -12.79 -4.22
C ILE A 62 -15.96 -11.27 -4.07
N HIS A 63 -15.10 -10.48 -4.71
CA HIS A 63 -15.19 -9.02 -4.63
C HIS A 63 -16.40 -8.48 -5.40
N THR A 64 -17.11 -7.52 -4.82
CA THR A 64 -18.29 -6.82 -5.38
C THR A 64 -18.04 -6.17 -6.76
N LEU A 65 -16.76 -6.05 -7.15
CA LEU A 65 -16.28 -5.48 -8.42
C LEU A 65 -16.07 -6.52 -9.52
N ARG A 66 -16.53 -7.77 -9.33
CA ARG A 66 -16.39 -8.85 -10.33
C ARG A 66 -17.18 -8.60 -11.63
N HIS A 67 -18.25 -7.82 -11.56
CA HIS A 67 -19.06 -7.47 -12.74
C HIS A 67 -18.31 -6.57 -13.74
N ILE A 68 -17.20 -5.95 -13.31
CA ILE A 68 -16.41 -5.07 -14.14
C ILE A 68 -15.44 -5.91 -14.97
N PRO A 69 -15.44 -5.79 -16.31
CA PRO A 69 -14.55 -6.54 -17.16
C PRO A 69 -13.09 -6.14 -16.94
N GLY A 70 -12.18 -7.10 -17.06
CA GLY A 70 -10.75 -6.84 -16.99
C GLY A 70 -9.90 -8.10 -17.03
N PRO A 71 -8.58 -7.95 -17.22
CA PRO A 71 -7.65 -9.08 -17.14
C PRO A 71 -7.74 -9.79 -15.79
N TRP A 72 -7.62 -11.11 -15.81
CA TRP A 72 -7.63 -11.89 -14.57
C TRP A 72 -6.45 -11.53 -13.65
N ILE A 73 -5.27 -11.28 -14.25
CA ILE A 73 -4.04 -10.91 -13.53
C ILE A 73 -4.20 -9.57 -12.80
N SER A 74 -4.84 -8.58 -13.43
CA SER A 74 -5.07 -7.26 -12.83
C SER A 74 -6.16 -7.31 -11.76
N SER A 75 -7.16 -8.18 -11.92
CA SER A 75 -8.23 -8.38 -10.93
C SER A 75 -7.72 -9.04 -9.64
N ALA A 76 -6.68 -9.86 -9.76
CA ALA A 76 -6.14 -10.66 -8.68
C ALA A 76 -5.07 -9.90 -7.86
N THR A 77 -4.14 -9.19 -8.52
CA THR A 77 -3.01 -8.53 -7.83
C THR A 77 -2.69 -7.14 -8.37
N SER A 78 -2.25 -6.24 -7.47
CA SER A 78 -1.67 -4.94 -7.83
C SER A 78 -0.24 -5.01 -8.39
N LEU A 79 0.29 -6.20 -8.67
CA LEU A 79 1.64 -6.39 -9.18
C LEU A 79 1.73 -5.97 -10.64
N TRP A 80 0.67 -6.24 -11.41
CA TRP A 80 0.57 -5.84 -12.82
C TRP A 80 0.75 -4.33 -12.98
N ILE A 81 0.05 -3.51 -12.19
CA ILE A 81 0.19 -2.06 -12.29
C ILE A 81 1.57 -1.58 -11.83
N ARG A 82 2.17 -2.23 -10.84
CA ARG A 82 3.51 -1.87 -10.35
C ARG A 82 4.56 -2.17 -11.41
N TRP A 83 4.48 -3.34 -12.04
CA TRP A 83 5.32 -3.73 -13.17
C TRP A 83 5.19 -2.71 -14.31
N GLN A 84 3.96 -2.33 -14.62
CA GLN A 84 3.68 -1.43 -15.72
C GLN A 84 4.15 0.02 -15.45
N ARG A 85 4.03 0.48 -14.21
CA ARG A 85 4.61 1.76 -13.77
C ARG A 85 6.13 1.76 -13.84
N TRP A 86 6.77 0.67 -13.44
CA TRP A 86 8.22 0.52 -13.52
C TRP A 86 8.73 0.66 -14.95
N HIS A 87 8.00 0.11 -15.92
CA HIS A 87 8.33 0.23 -17.34
C HIS A 87 7.86 1.55 -17.99
N GLY A 88 7.15 2.41 -17.25
CA GLY A 88 6.62 3.67 -17.78
C GLY A 88 5.54 3.53 -18.86
N ARG A 89 5.01 2.32 -19.10
CA ARG A 89 4.08 2.03 -20.21
C ARG A 89 2.61 2.01 -19.79
N LEU A 90 2.29 2.46 -18.57
CA LEU A 90 0.94 2.33 -17.98
C LEU A 90 -0.16 2.92 -18.86
N SER A 91 0.07 4.11 -19.42
CA SER A 91 -0.91 4.76 -20.28
C SER A 91 -1.21 3.95 -21.55
N PHE A 92 -0.19 3.38 -22.19
CA PHE A 92 -0.36 2.60 -23.42
C PHE A 92 -1.08 1.27 -23.18
N GLU A 93 -0.76 0.56 -22.11
CA GLU A 93 -1.46 -0.70 -21.79
C GLU A 93 -2.87 -0.44 -21.25
N ALA A 94 -3.08 0.66 -20.53
CA ALA A 94 -4.42 1.10 -20.15
C ALA A 94 -5.29 1.33 -21.39
N ASP A 95 -4.77 2.04 -22.39
CA ASP A 95 -5.48 2.29 -23.65
C ASP A 95 -5.86 1.00 -24.38
N LYS A 96 -4.90 0.09 -24.58
CA LYS A 96 -5.16 -1.24 -25.16
C LYS A 96 -6.24 -2.02 -24.42
N LEU A 97 -6.23 -1.95 -23.09
CA LEU A 97 -7.23 -2.63 -22.26
C LEU A 97 -8.61 -2.00 -22.42
N MET A 98 -8.70 -0.67 -22.47
CA MET A 98 -9.97 0.03 -22.73
C MET A 98 -10.51 -0.28 -24.13
N THR A 99 -9.65 -0.36 -25.15
CA THR A 99 -10.07 -0.78 -26.50
C THR A 99 -10.65 -2.20 -26.51
N LYS A 100 -10.09 -3.10 -25.69
CA LYS A 100 -10.49 -4.52 -25.65
C LYS A 100 -11.72 -4.81 -24.79
N TYR A 101 -11.82 -4.17 -23.62
CA TYR A 101 -12.84 -4.47 -22.61
C TYR A 101 -13.93 -3.39 -22.49
N GLY A 102 -13.74 -2.23 -23.13
CA GLY A 102 -14.66 -1.09 -23.11
C GLY A 102 -14.24 0.03 -22.17
N SER A 103 -15.13 0.98 -21.96
CA SER A 103 -14.86 2.23 -21.22
C SER A 103 -14.63 2.07 -19.71
N ILE A 104 -14.89 0.89 -19.14
CA ILE A 104 -14.75 0.61 -17.71
C ILE A 104 -13.93 -0.68 -17.57
N VAL A 105 -12.70 -0.58 -17.05
CA VAL A 105 -11.81 -1.73 -16.93
C VAL A 105 -11.16 -1.83 -15.56
N ARG A 106 -11.16 -3.04 -15.00
CA ARG A 106 -10.49 -3.33 -13.73
C ARG A 106 -8.98 -3.57 -13.94
N ILE A 107 -8.15 -2.68 -13.39
CA ILE A 107 -6.69 -2.72 -13.48
C ILE A 107 -5.98 -3.11 -12.17
N GLY A 108 -6.74 -3.25 -11.09
CA GLY A 108 -6.26 -3.70 -9.79
C GLY A 108 -7.39 -4.29 -8.96
N PRO A 109 -7.08 -4.92 -7.81
CA PRO A 109 -8.12 -5.47 -6.93
C PRO A 109 -9.11 -4.39 -6.49
N ASN A 110 -8.62 -3.18 -6.19
CA ASN A 110 -9.43 -2.03 -5.77
C ASN A 110 -9.20 -0.82 -6.71
N LEU A 111 -8.89 -1.05 -7.99
CA LEU A 111 -8.54 0.02 -8.92
C LEU A 111 -9.16 -0.23 -10.29
N ILE A 112 -9.84 0.79 -10.80
CA ILE A 112 -10.61 0.75 -12.04
C ILE A 112 -10.20 1.97 -12.87
N ILE A 113 -10.06 1.77 -14.18
CA ILE A 113 -9.95 2.85 -15.17
C ILE A 113 -11.33 3.08 -15.77
N LEU A 114 -11.67 4.35 -15.93
CA LEU A 114 -12.93 4.82 -16.48
C LEU A 114 -12.63 5.80 -17.61
N ASN A 115 -13.32 5.64 -18.73
CA ASN A 115 -13.29 6.52 -19.89
C ASN A 115 -14.72 6.74 -20.43
N ASP A 116 -15.69 6.83 -19.52
CA ASP A 116 -17.09 7.09 -19.85
C ASP A 116 -17.50 8.43 -19.23
N SER A 117 -18.11 9.31 -20.04
CA SER A 117 -18.45 10.67 -19.60
C SER A 117 -19.50 10.67 -18.49
N GLU A 118 -20.50 9.78 -18.58
CA GLU A 118 -21.57 9.69 -17.58
C GLU A 118 -21.04 9.19 -16.24
N ALA A 119 -20.21 8.14 -16.27
CA ALA A 119 -19.55 7.63 -15.06
C ALA A 119 -18.62 8.69 -14.41
N VAL A 120 -17.87 9.44 -15.23
CA VAL A 120 -17.00 10.53 -14.76
C VAL A 120 -17.82 11.61 -14.08
N GLU A 121 -18.90 12.09 -14.70
CA GLU A 121 -19.77 13.12 -14.11
C GLU A 121 -20.36 12.66 -12.77
N LYS A 122 -20.84 11.42 -12.69
CA LYS A 122 -21.39 10.85 -11.45
C LYS A 122 -20.37 10.77 -10.31
N ILE A 123 -19.11 10.47 -10.63
CA ILE A 123 -18.03 10.36 -9.63
C ILE A 123 -17.54 11.74 -9.22
N PHE A 124 -17.25 12.63 -10.16
CA PHE A 124 -16.71 13.96 -9.88
C PHE A 124 -17.77 14.95 -9.38
N GLY A 125 -19.05 14.68 -9.63
CA GLY A 125 -20.16 15.43 -9.04
C GLY A 125 -20.25 15.26 -7.51
N ARG A 126 -19.75 14.12 -6.99
CA ARG A 126 -19.66 13.89 -5.55
C ARG A 126 -18.50 14.67 -4.95
N LYS A 127 -18.83 15.52 -3.97
CA LYS A 127 -17.84 16.37 -3.28
C LYS A 127 -17.36 15.74 -1.98
N ASP A 128 -17.91 14.62 -1.54
CA ASP A 128 -17.64 14.00 -0.24
C ASP A 128 -16.56 12.90 -0.29
N LEU A 129 -15.87 12.74 -1.42
CA LEU A 129 -14.90 11.67 -1.63
C LEU A 129 -13.49 12.11 -1.22
N ASP A 130 -12.83 11.25 -0.42
CA ASP A 130 -11.41 11.37 -0.15
C ASP A 130 -10.58 10.81 -1.31
N THR A 131 -9.49 11.51 -1.65
CA THR A 131 -8.52 11.01 -2.63
C THR A 131 -7.61 9.99 -1.96
N SER A 132 -7.20 8.95 -2.68
CA SER A 132 -6.31 7.94 -2.10
C SER A 132 -4.99 8.58 -1.64
N PRO A 133 -4.57 8.40 -0.37
CA PRO A 133 -3.31 8.95 0.12
C PRO A 133 -2.09 8.34 -0.59
N THR A 134 -2.24 7.12 -1.11
CA THR A 134 -1.18 6.44 -1.86
C THR A 134 -0.89 7.08 -3.22
N SER A 135 -1.89 7.65 -3.90
CA SER A 135 -1.68 8.38 -5.17
C SER A 135 -0.98 9.73 -4.96
N ILE A 136 -1.17 10.37 -3.80
CA ILE A 136 -0.59 11.68 -3.49
C ILE A 136 0.84 11.56 -2.94
N ARG A 137 1.29 10.37 -2.54
CA ARG A 137 2.64 10.15 -2.01
C ARG A 137 3.76 10.59 -2.96
N ALA A 138 3.56 10.50 -4.28
CA ALA A 138 4.53 10.99 -5.27
C ALA A 138 4.66 12.52 -5.24
N LEU A 139 3.61 13.21 -4.83
CA LEU A 139 3.57 14.63 -4.56
C LEU A 139 3.93 14.88 -3.09
N ARG A 140 4.94 14.24 -2.50
CA ARG A 140 5.47 14.62 -1.18
C ARG A 140 6.93 14.98 -1.36
N VAL A 141 7.14 16.15 -1.95
CA VAL A 141 8.48 16.70 -2.20
C VAL A 141 8.86 17.50 -0.97
N GLY A 142 10.03 17.23 -0.39
CA GLY A 142 10.52 17.97 0.78
C GLY A 142 9.86 17.62 2.12
N GLY A 143 9.19 16.47 2.26
CA GLY A 143 8.66 16.00 3.55
C GLY A 143 7.35 16.65 4.01
N HIS A 144 6.80 17.59 3.24
CA HIS A 144 5.53 18.26 3.55
C HIS A 144 4.39 17.80 2.64
N ASP A 145 3.17 17.81 3.17
CA ASP A 145 1.96 17.60 2.38
C ASP A 145 1.59 18.89 1.62
N TRP A 146 1.26 18.75 0.34
CA TRP A 146 0.91 19.90 -0.49
C TRP A 146 -0.42 20.54 -0.06
N THR A 147 -0.54 21.83 -0.34
CA THR A 147 -1.72 22.64 -0.02
C THR A 147 -2.93 22.23 -0.88
N VAL A 148 -2.75 22.09 -2.19
CA VAL A 148 -3.86 21.86 -3.13
C VAL A 148 -4.30 20.40 -3.21
N THR A 149 -3.37 19.45 -3.14
CA THR A 149 -3.62 18.02 -3.38
C THR A 149 -3.72 17.22 -2.09
N TYR A 150 -4.29 17.79 -1.03
CA TYR A 150 -4.46 17.06 0.24
C TYR A 150 -5.48 15.91 0.08
N PRO A 151 -5.22 14.69 0.63
CA PRO A 151 -6.08 13.52 0.40
C PRO A 151 -7.48 13.68 0.98
N GLN A 152 -7.58 14.24 2.20
CA GLN A 152 -8.83 14.35 2.94
C GLN A 152 -9.65 15.56 2.47
N HIS A 153 -10.90 15.32 2.08
CA HIS A 153 -11.82 16.36 1.64
C HIS A 153 -11.99 17.55 2.62
N PRO A 154 -12.23 17.36 3.94
CA PRO A 154 -12.53 18.46 4.84
C PRO A 154 -11.41 19.50 4.92
N ILE A 155 -10.15 19.04 4.85
CA ILE A 155 -8.96 19.91 4.91
C ILE A 155 -8.64 20.46 3.52
N ALA A 156 -8.80 19.66 2.47
CA ALA A 156 -8.48 20.04 1.10
C ALA A 156 -9.26 21.28 0.63
N ARG A 157 -10.54 21.40 0.99
CA ARG A 157 -11.36 22.57 0.59
C ARG A 157 -10.79 23.88 1.13
N GLN A 158 -10.44 23.91 2.42
CA GLN A 158 -9.88 25.11 3.05
C GLN A 158 -8.54 25.50 2.44
N ARG A 159 -7.67 24.51 2.16
CA ARG A 159 -6.34 24.77 1.59
C ARG A 159 -6.36 25.16 0.12
N ARG A 160 -7.36 24.72 -0.66
CA ARG A 160 -7.53 25.11 -2.06
C ARG A 160 -8.03 26.55 -2.22
N HIS A 161 -8.77 27.07 -1.25
CA HIS A 161 -9.45 28.36 -1.36
C HIS A 161 -8.51 29.55 -1.68
N PRO A 162 -7.36 29.74 -1.00
CA PRO A 162 -6.42 30.81 -1.35
C PRO A 162 -5.86 30.69 -2.77
N VAL A 163 -5.57 29.46 -3.22
CA VAL A 163 -5.07 29.20 -4.58
C VAL A 163 -6.14 29.49 -5.62
N MET A 164 -7.40 29.13 -5.35
CA MET A 164 -8.53 29.47 -6.22
C MET A 164 -8.73 30.98 -6.34
N ILE A 165 -8.57 31.74 -5.26
CA ILE A 165 -8.59 33.21 -5.29
C ILE A 165 -7.43 33.74 -6.16
N ALA A 166 -6.22 33.22 -5.97
CA ALA A 166 -5.05 33.63 -6.74
C ALA A 166 -5.14 33.26 -8.24
N THR A 167 -5.96 32.26 -8.60
CA THR A 167 -6.17 31.80 -9.98
C THR A 167 -7.48 32.33 -10.58
N THR A 168 -8.18 33.22 -9.88
CA THR A 168 -9.38 33.89 -10.41
C THR A 168 -9.00 34.83 -11.53
N THR A 169 -9.86 34.99 -12.55
CA THR A 169 -9.62 35.83 -13.76
C THR A 169 -9.09 37.24 -13.50
N LYS A 170 -9.38 37.84 -12.33
CA LYS A 170 -8.84 39.12 -11.89
C LYS A 170 -7.32 39.11 -11.70
N SER A 171 -6.77 38.04 -11.12
CA SER A 171 -5.35 37.96 -10.77
C SER A 171 -4.42 37.81 -11.98
N PRO A 172 -4.69 36.95 -13.00
CA PRO A 172 -3.92 36.93 -14.24
C PRO A 172 -3.97 38.25 -14.98
N LYS A 173 -5.13 38.93 -15.02
CA LYS A 173 -5.24 40.26 -15.65
C LYS A 173 -4.36 41.30 -14.95
N HIS A 174 -4.35 41.30 -13.62
CA HIS A 174 -3.51 42.20 -12.84
C HIS A 174 -2.01 41.92 -13.02
N ARG A 175 -1.61 40.66 -13.22
CA ARG A 175 -0.22 40.25 -13.42
C ARG A 175 0.20 40.16 -14.89
N HIS A 176 -0.67 40.52 -15.83
CA HIS A 176 -0.44 40.32 -17.26
C HIS A 176 0.81 41.04 -17.75
N ASP A 177 0.97 42.31 -17.37
CA ASP A 177 2.09 43.14 -17.81
C ASP A 177 3.44 42.60 -17.31
N ILE A 178 3.47 42.01 -16.12
CA ILE A 178 4.66 41.34 -15.57
C ILE A 178 5.01 40.12 -16.42
N PHE A 179 4.02 39.31 -16.80
CA PHE A 179 4.26 38.17 -17.68
C PHE A 179 4.77 38.60 -19.05
N VAL A 180 4.20 39.65 -19.64
CA VAL A 180 4.67 40.21 -20.92
C VAL A 180 6.11 40.66 -20.80
N THR A 181 6.43 41.48 -19.79
CA THR A 181 7.79 41.99 -19.55
C THR A 181 8.81 40.85 -19.40
N ASN A 182 8.49 39.83 -18.59
CA ASN A 182 9.37 38.69 -18.36
C ASN A 182 9.52 37.82 -19.62
N THR A 183 8.45 37.65 -20.39
CA THR A 183 8.50 36.89 -21.65
C THR A 183 9.33 37.63 -22.69
N GLU A 184 9.19 38.94 -22.80
CA GLU A 184 10.01 39.77 -23.68
C GLU A 184 11.48 39.80 -23.26
N ALA A 185 11.77 39.81 -21.96
CA ALA A 185 13.13 39.67 -21.45
C ALA A 185 13.71 38.31 -21.85
N MET A 186 12.98 37.22 -21.59
CA MET A 186 13.39 35.87 -21.96
C MET A 186 13.64 35.74 -23.47
N VAL A 187 12.77 36.27 -24.32
CA VAL A 187 12.94 36.25 -25.78
C VAL A 187 14.16 37.07 -26.20
N ARG A 188 14.39 38.24 -25.60
CA ARG A 188 15.57 39.07 -25.88
C ARG A 188 16.86 38.36 -25.48
N ASP A 189 16.87 37.68 -24.34
CA ASP A 189 18.04 36.95 -23.86
C ASP A 189 18.31 35.73 -24.74
N LEU A 190 17.27 34.98 -25.13
CA LEU A 190 17.37 33.89 -26.10
C LEU A 190 17.83 34.36 -27.49
N ALA A 191 17.45 35.57 -27.92
CA ALA A 191 17.88 36.14 -29.19
C ALA A 191 19.32 36.66 -29.14
N ARG A 192 19.85 36.96 -27.95
CA ARG A 192 21.25 37.38 -27.74
C ARG A 192 22.19 36.20 -27.62
N SER A 193 21.70 35.06 -27.14
CA SER A 193 22.45 33.81 -27.15
C SER A 193 22.46 33.22 -28.56
N ASP A 194 23.50 33.53 -29.34
CA ASP A 194 23.87 32.74 -30.52
C ASP A 194 24.28 31.34 -30.00
N GLY A 195 23.29 30.45 -29.87
CA GLY A 195 23.29 29.18 -29.13
C GLY A 195 24.47 28.24 -29.43
N SER A 196 25.64 28.61 -28.95
CA SER A 196 26.92 27.94 -29.23
C SER A 196 27.53 27.30 -28.00
N LYS A 197 27.00 27.58 -26.79
CA LYS A 197 27.49 27.01 -25.53
C LYS A 197 26.36 26.56 -24.60
N SER A 198 26.59 25.43 -23.94
CA SER A 198 25.66 24.76 -23.00
C SER A 198 25.35 25.57 -21.72
N GLU A 199 26.08 26.64 -21.47
CA GLU A 199 26.05 27.46 -20.26
C GLU A 199 25.08 28.65 -20.32
N ASP A 200 24.42 28.86 -21.47
CA ASP A 200 23.35 29.87 -21.65
C ASP A 200 21.98 29.45 -21.08
N ILE A 201 21.90 28.27 -20.47
CA ILE A 201 20.73 27.86 -19.69
C ILE A 201 20.85 28.54 -18.32
N VAL A 202 20.40 29.80 -18.24
CA VAL A 202 20.33 30.54 -16.98
C VAL A 202 19.34 29.84 -16.05
N ASP A 203 19.86 29.16 -15.04
CA ASP A 203 19.07 28.62 -13.93
C ASP A 203 18.60 29.81 -13.06
N THR A 204 17.36 30.23 -13.26
CA THR A 204 16.72 31.36 -12.54
C THR A 204 16.58 31.16 -11.02
N SER A 205 17.04 30.04 -10.46
CA SER A 205 17.05 29.81 -9.00
C SER A 205 18.08 30.67 -8.24
N ALA A 206 19.03 31.31 -8.93
CA ALA A 206 20.09 32.11 -8.30
C ALA A 206 19.80 33.62 -8.19
N SER A 207 18.68 34.12 -8.73
CA SER A 207 18.33 35.55 -8.68
C SER A 207 16.97 35.78 -8.02
N ALA A 208 16.91 35.65 -6.69
CA ALA A 208 15.89 36.30 -5.88
C ALA A 208 16.60 37.24 -4.89
N PRO A 209 16.15 38.50 -4.72
CA PRO A 209 16.71 39.44 -3.77
C PRO A 209 16.46 39.02 -2.30
#